data_AF-A0A965BTG5-F1
#
_entry.id   AF-A0A965BTG5-F1
#
_cell.length_a   1.000
_cell.length_b   1.000
_cell.length_c   1.000
_cell.angle_alpha   90.00
_cell.angle_beta   90.00
_cell.angle_gamma   90.00
#
_symmetry.space_group_name_H-M   'P 1'
#
loop_
_entity.id
_entity.type
_entity.pdbx_description
1 polymer ?
#
loop_
_entity_poly.entity_id
_entity_poly.type
_entity_poly.pdbx_seq_one_letter_code
_entity_poly.pdbx_strand_id
1 'polypeptide(L)'
;MSLSPIAAFARAHDPDRFLAALFAPPEKREAIFTLIAFNHELARAREAASHPMAALIRLQWWRDALEEARQGKPARRHEVAEPLHAAITAGALDAPALEAMIDAREAEAEEA
;
A
#
# COMPACT_ATOMS: atom_id res chain seq x y z
N MET A 1 4.99 1.32 -24.74
CA MET A 1 4.53 0.45 -23.63
C MET A 1 3.58 1.28 -22.79
N SER A 2 2.36 0.78 -22.55
CA SER A 2 1.44 1.40 -21.59
C SER A 2 1.94 1.11 -20.17
N LEU A 3 1.77 2.05 -19.24
CA LEU A 3 1.94 1.77 -17.82
C LEU A 3 0.89 0.76 -17.36
N SER A 4 1.23 -0.07 -16.38
CA SER A 4 0.23 -0.84 -15.64
C SER A 4 -0.66 0.10 -14.81
N PRO A 5 -1.84 -0.36 -14.37
CA PRO A 5 -2.72 0.47 -13.53
C PRO A 5 -2.01 0.99 -12.27
N ILE A 6 -1.23 0.14 -11.57
CA ILE A 6 -0.53 0.55 -10.35
C ILE A 6 0.63 1.50 -10.63
N ALA A 7 1.33 1.34 -11.76
CA ALA A 7 2.35 2.29 -12.19
C ALA A 7 1.74 3.66 -12.56
N ALA A 8 0.56 3.67 -13.20
CA ALA A 8 -0.17 4.89 -13.49
C ALA A 8 -0.66 5.57 -12.20
N PHE A 9 -1.15 4.80 -11.22
CA PHE A 9 -1.52 5.29 -9.89
C PHE A 9 -0.34 5.95 -9.19
N ALA A 10 0.80 5.25 -9.11
CA ALA A 10 2.02 5.77 -8.48
C ALA A 10 2.49 7.06 -9.17
N ARG A 11 2.49 7.11 -10.50
CA ARG A 11 2.84 8.32 -11.26
C ARG A 11 1.92 9.50 -10.97
N ALA A 12 0.62 9.26 -10.79
CA ALA A 12 -0.36 10.30 -10.56
C ALA A 12 -0.29 10.89 -9.14
N HIS A 13 0.02 10.06 -8.13
CA HIS A 13 -0.06 10.43 -6.72
C HIS A 13 1.29 10.67 -6.05
N ASP A 14 2.38 10.12 -6.58
CA ASP A 14 3.75 10.32 -6.09
C ASP A 14 4.75 10.25 -7.26
N PRO A 15 4.79 11.29 -8.12
CA PRO A 15 5.60 11.29 -9.34
C PRO A 15 7.10 11.16 -9.04
N ASP A 16 7.57 11.70 -7.92
CA ASP A 16 8.98 11.67 -7.53
C ASP A 16 9.42 10.24 -7.18
N ARG A 17 8.66 9.52 -6.33
CA ARG A 17 8.98 8.11 -6.04
C ARG A 17 8.73 7.20 -7.24
N PHE A 18 7.74 7.51 -8.08
CA PHE A 18 7.54 6.81 -9.35
C PHE A 18 8.79 6.92 -10.24
N LEU A 19 9.35 8.12 -10.43
CA LEU A 19 10.56 8.33 -11.22
C LEU A 19 11.77 7.61 -10.60
N ALA A 20 11.91 7.67 -9.27
CA ALA A 20 12.97 6.94 -8.57
C ALA A 20 12.87 5.42 -8.78
N ALA A 21 11.65 4.86 -8.79
CA ALA A 21 11.43 3.44 -9.05
C ALA A 21 11.84 2.99 -10.46
N LEU A 22 11.91 3.89 -11.45
CA LEU A 22 12.37 3.56 -12.80
C LEU A 22 13.85 3.18 -12.86
N PHE A 23 14.65 3.50 -11.83
CA PHE A 23 16.05 3.08 -11.72
C PHE A 23 16.22 1.65 -11.19
N ALA A 24 15.16 1.03 -10.63
CA ALA A 24 15.20 -0.36 -10.20
C ALA A 24 15.18 -1.33 -11.41
N PRO A 25 15.62 -2.60 -11.22
CA PRO A 25 15.45 -3.64 -12.23
C PRO A 25 13.98 -3.78 -12.66
N PRO A 26 13.66 -3.90 -13.97
CA PRO A 26 12.30 -3.93 -14.48
C PRO A 26 11.36 -4.88 -13.74
N GLU A 27 11.84 -6.07 -13.38
CA GLU A 27 11.11 -7.13 -12.68
C GLU A 27 10.71 -6.77 -11.25
N LYS A 28 11.33 -5.75 -10.63
CA LYS A 28 11.00 -5.27 -9.29
C LYS A 28 10.09 -4.05 -9.27
N ARG A 29 9.96 -3.35 -10.41
CA ARG A 29 9.27 -2.04 -10.46
C ARG A 29 7.81 -2.14 -10.06
N GLU A 30 7.12 -3.20 -10.46
CA GLU A 30 5.70 -3.38 -10.14
C GLU A 30 5.44 -3.47 -8.63
N ALA A 31 6.30 -4.20 -7.90
CA ALA A 31 6.23 -4.28 -6.44
C ALA A 31 6.55 -2.92 -5.79
N ILE A 32 7.50 -2.15 -6.35
CA ILE A 32 7.82 -0.81 -5.86
C ILE A 32 6.67 0.17 -6.11
N PHE A 33 6.04 0.14 -7.28
CA PHE A 33 4.84 0.95 -7.55
C PHE A 33 3.69 0.62 -6.61
N THR A 34 3.52 -0.68 -6.32
CA THR A 34 2.55 -1.16 -5.33
C THR A 34 2.85 -0.62 -3.93
N LEU A 35 4.12 -0.63 -3.51
CA LEU A 35 4.55 -0.07 -2.23
C LEU A 35 4.30 1.45 -2.14
N ILE A 36 4.56 2.18 -3.23
CA ILE A 36 4.27 3.62 -3.33
C ILE A 36 2.76 3.87 -3.19
N ALA A 37 1.94 3.11 -3.91
CA ALA A 37 0.49 3.24 -3.86
C ALA A 37 -0.08 2.88 -2.48
N PHE A 38 0.43 1.82 -1.84
CA PHE A 38 0.05 1.45 -0.48
C PHE A 38 0.40 2.55 0.53
N ASN A 39 1.61 3.11 0.46
CA ASN A 39 2.01 4.23 1.31
C ASN A 39 1.07 5.44 1.17
N HIS A 40 0.63 5.74 -0.06
CA HIS A 40 -0.33 6.79 -0.35
C HIS A 40 -1.71 6.52 0.28
N GLU A 41 -2.24 5.31 0.14
CA GLU A 41 -3.51 4.90 0.75
C GLU A 41 -3.47 5.01 2.28
N LEU A 42 -2.37 4.58 2.91
CA LEU A 42 -2.18 4.75 4.35
C LEU A 42 -2.14 6.23 4.76
N ALA A 43 -1.67 7.14 3.90
CA ALA A 43 -1.59 8.56 4.24
C ALA A 43 -2.97 9.21 4.15
N ARG A 44 -3.73 8.85 3.11
CA ARG A 44 -5.12 9.27 2.91
C ARG A 44 -6.06 8.81 4.00
N ALA A 45 -5.79 7.66 4.63
CA ALA A 45 -6.59 7.17 5.75
C ALA A 45 -6.74 8.21 6.87
N ARG A 46 -5.67 8.99 7.13
CA ARG A 46 -5.68 10.09 8.10
C ARG A 46 -6.33 11.35 7.56
N GLU A 47 -5.97 11.78 6.34
CA GLU A 47 -6.49 13.02 5.74
C GLU A 47 -8.02 13.01 5.55
N ALA A 48 -8.59 11.85 5.22
CA ALA A 48 -10.02 11.72 4.99
C ALA A 48 -10.84 11.51 6.28
N ALA A 49 -10.20 11.50 7.45
CA ALA A 49 -10.84 11.25 8.74
C ALA A 49 -10.98 12.56 9.51
N SER A 50 -12.18 13.14 9.53
CA SER A 50 -12.49 14.28 10.42
C SER A 50 -12.47 13.90 11.90
N HIS A 51 -12.45 12.60 12.21
CA HIS A 51 -12.38 12.03 13.56
C HIS A 51 -11.36 10.87 13.58
N PRO A 52 -10.50 10.77 14.59
CA PRO A 52 -9.44 9.74 14.67
C PRO A 52 -9.93 8.30 14.44
N MET A 53 -11.12 7.97 14.93
CA MET A 53 -11.73 6.64 14.77
C MET A 53 -11.89 6.22 13.30
N ALA A 54 -12.19 7.15 12.39
CA ALA A 54 -12.34 6.83 10.98
C ALA A 54 -11.01 6.50 10.29
N ALA A 55 -9.89 7.05 10.78
CA ALA A 55 -8.56 6.67 10.32
C ALA A 55 -8.24 5.24 10.77
N LEU A 56 -8.46 4.93 12.04
CA LEU A 56 -8.20 3.59 12.61
C LEU A 56 -9.00 2.49 11.90
N ILE A 57 -10.28 2.72 11.58
CA ILE A 57 -11.09 1.74 10.82
C ILE A 57 -10.47 1.45 9.43
N ARG A 58 -9.96 2.48 8.75
CA ARG A 58 -9.31 2.31 7.44
C ARG A 58 -7.96 1.62 7.55
N LEU A 59 -7.17 1.94 8.58
CA LEU A 59 -5.88 1.29 8.84
C LEU A 59 -6.08 -0.19 9.21
N GLN A 60 -7.09 -0.50 10.02
CA GLN A 60 -7.49 -1.88 10.32
C GLN A 60 -7.91 -2.63 9.05
N TRP A 61 -8.64 -2.00 8.13
CA TRP A 61 -9.00 -2.62 6.86
C TRP A 61 -7.76 -3.03 6.05
N TRP A 62 -6.70 -2.22 6.05
CA TRP A 62 -5.43 -2.55 5.42
C TRP A 62 -4.70 -3.67 6.14
N ARG A 63 -4.72 -3.70 7.48
CA ARG A 63 -4.13 -4.79 8.27
C ARG A 63 -4.77 -6.13 7.93
N ASP A 64 -6.10 -6.16 7.84
CA ASP A 64 -6.80 -7.38 7.42
C ASP A 64 -6.43 -7.81 5.99
N ALA A 65 -6.22 -6.87 5.07
CA ALA A 65 -5.84 -7.18 3.69
C ALA A 65 -4.43 -7.83 3.63
N LEU A 66 -3.50 -7.38 4.48
CA LEU A 66 -2.17 -8.00 4.63
C LEU A 66 -2.29 -9.42 5.20
N GLU A 67 -3.13 -9.61 6.23
CA GLU A 67 -3.32 -10.92 6.85
C GLU A 67 -4.01 -11.92 5.90
N GLU A 68 -5.01 -11.46 5.13
CA GLU A 68 -5.63 -12.27 4.08
C GLU A 68 -4.60 -12.71 3.03
N ALA A 69 -3.65 -11.83 2.67
CA ALA A 69 -2.55 -12.19 1.77
C ALA A 69 -1.60 -13.24 2.38
N ARG A 70 -1.21 -13.09 3.64
CA ARG A 70 -0.38 -14.08 4.36
C ARG A 70 -1.06 -15.43 4.46
N GLN A 71 -2.38 -15.46 4.63
CA GLN A 71 -3.19 -16.68 4.74
C GLN A 71 -3.54 -17.32 3.39
N GLY A 72 -3.17 -16.69 2.26
CA GLY A 72 -3.55 -17.15 0.92
C GLY A 72 -5.06 -17.07 0.65
N LYS A 73 -5.78 -16.20 1.35
CA LYS A 73 -7.20 -15.92 1.09
C LYS A 73 -7.34 -15.03 -0.15
N PRO A 74 -8.49 -15.03 -0.84
CA PRO A 74 -8.70 -14.14 -1.98
C PRO A 74 -8.44 -12.66 -1.63
N ALA A 75 -7.75 -11.94 -2.52
CA ALA A 75 -7.51 -10.52 -2.34
C ALA A 75 -8.82 -9.72 -2.23
N ARG A 76 -8.83 -8.69 -1.38
CA ARG A 76 -9.91 -7.70 -1.34
C ARG A 76 -9.98 -6.96 -2.66
N ARG A 77 -11.20 -6.70 -3.16
CA ARG A 77 -11.40 -5.89 -4.36
C ARG A 77 -11.03 -4.43 -4.09
N HIS A 78 -9.85 -4.06 -4.53
CA HIS A 78 -9.33 -2.70 -4.45
C HIS A 78 -8.11 -2.59 -5.37
N GLU A 79 -7.98 -1.48 -6.08
CA GLU A 79 -6.94 -1.29 -7.12
C GLU A 79 -5.51 -1.44 -6.58
N VAL A 80 -5.31 -1.15 -5.28
CA VAL A 80 -4.02 -1.33 -4.59
C VAL A 80 -3.94 -2.66 -3.81
N ALA A 81 -5.05 -3.21 -3.30
CA ALA A 81 -4.99 -4.41 -2.46
C ALA A 81 -4.71 -5.68 -3.30
N GLU A 82 -5.22 -5.74 -4.53
CA GLU A 82 -4.95 -6.85 -5.45
C GLU A 82 -3.44 -6.99 -5.80
N PRO A 83 -2.73 -5.93 -6.25
CA PRO A 83 -1.29 -6.03 -6.50
C PRO A 83 -0.48 -6.19 -5.21
N LEU A 84 -0.93 -5.63 -4.08
CA LEU A 84 -0.29 -5.82 -2.77
C LEU A 84 -0.33 -7.29 -2.35
N HIS A 85 -1.50 -7.92 -2.48
CA HIS A 85 -1.68 -9.34 -2.24
C HIS A 85 -0.74 -10.18 -3.12
N ALA A 86 -0.72 -9.92 -4.44
CA ALA A 86 0.15 -10.63 -5.36
C ALA A 86 1.64 -10.47 -5.02
N ALA A 87 2.07 -9.26 -4.62
CA ALA A 87 3.45 -8.98 -4.23
C ALA A 87 3.86 -9.69 -2.93
N ILE A 88 2.96 -9.79 -1.95
CA ILE A 88 3.19 -10.53 -0.71
C ILE A 88 3.28 -12.04 -0.98
N THR A 89 2.32 -12.60 -1.73
CA THR A 89 2.31 -14.02 -2.06
C THR A 89 3.52 -14.44 -2.89
N ALA A 90 4.03 -13.55 -3.75
CA ALA A 90 5.25 -13.77 -4.52
C ALA A 90 6.54 -13.58 -3.69
N GLY A 91 6.46 -13.17 -2.42
CA GLY A 91 7.61 -12.86 -1.57
C GLY A 91 8.39 -11.61 -2.00
N ALA A 92 7.79 -10.74 -2.83
CA ALA A 92 8.41 -9.51 -3.30
C ALA A 92 8.30 -8.37 -2.28
N LEU A 93 7.28 -8.41 -1.42
CA LEU A 93 7.08 -7.50 -0.29
C LEU A 93 6.88 -8.29 1.00
N ASP A 94 7.50 -7.83 2.07
CA ASP A 94 7.43 -8.47 3.39
C ASP A 94 6.24 -7.93 4.19
N ALA A 95 5.30 -8.80 4.55
CA ALA A 95 4.07 -8.40 5.25
C ALA A 95 4.35 -7.77 6.64
N PRO A 96 5.22 -8.32 7.50
CA PRO A 96 5.63 -7.65 8.75
C PRO A 96 6.15 -6.22 8.56
N ALA A 97 6.96 -5.97 7.52
CA ALA A 97 7.43 -4.61 7.22
C ALA A 97 6.28 -3.67 6.81
N LEU A 98 5.28 -4.18 6.07
CA LEU A 98 4.08 -3.42 5.69
C LEU A 98 3.16 -3.16 6.90
N GLU A 99 3.03 -4.11 7.83
CA GLU A 99 2.32 -3.94 9.10
C GLU A 99 2.95 -2.82 9.93
N ALA A 100 4.28 -2.76 10.01
CA ALA A 100 4.98 -1.68 10.71
C ALA A 100 4.70 -0.29 10.11
N MET A 101 4.41 -0.20 8.81
CA MET A 101 3.96 1.06 8.20
C MET A 101 2.55 1.45 8.67
N ILE A 102 1.66 0.49 8.91
CA ILE A 102 0.34 0.73 9.47
C ILE A 102 0.47 1.20 10.93
N ASP A 103 1.27 0.50 11.74
CA ASP A 103 1.52 0.85 13.14
C ASP A 103 1.99 2.30 13.28
N ALA A 104 2.92 2.73 12.41
CA ALA A 104 3.41 4.11 12.40
C ALA A 104 2.29 5.13 12.14
N ARG A 105 1.32 4.80 11.27
CA ARG A 105 0.19 5.69 10.96
C ARG A 105 -0.89 5.70 12.03
N GLU A 106 -1.06 4.59 12.75
CA GLU A 106 -1.93 4.51 13.92
C GLU A 106 -1.37 5.40 15.04
N ALA A 107 -0.08 5.31 15.34
CA ALA A 107 0.58 6.16 16.34
C ALA A 107 0.43 7.66 16.00
N GLU A 108 0.68 8.05 14.74
CA GLU A 108 0.47 9.43 14.27
C GLU A 108 -0.98 9.92 14.40
N ALA A 109 -1.97 9.01 14.39
CA ALA A 109 -3.39 9.35 14.51
C ALA A 109 -3.86 9.46 15.97
N GLU A 110 -3.20 8.77 16.90
CA GLU A 110 -3.49 8.84 18.34
C GLU A 110 -2.89 10.09 19.01
N GLU A 111 -1.82 10.65 18.44
CA GLU A 111 -1.15 11.86 18.94
C GLU A 111 -1.86 13.19 18.58
N ALA A 112 -2.86 13.15 17.69
CA ALA A 112 -3.56 14.32 17.12
C ALA A 112 -4.89 14.65 17.83
#